data_AF-A0A377Z0B2-F1
#
_entry.id   AF-A0A377Z0B2-F1
#
_cell.length_a   1.000
_cell.length_b   1.000
_cell.length_c   1.000
_cell.angle_alpha   90.00
_cell.angle_beta   90.00
_cell.angle_gamma   90.00
#
_symmetry.space_group_name_H-M   'P 1'
#
loop_
_entity.id
_entity.type
_entity.pdbx_description
1 polymer ?
#
loop_
_entity_poly.entity_id
_entity_poly.type
_entity_poly.pdbx_seq_one_letter_code
_entity_poly.pdbx_strand_id
1 'polypeptide(L)'
;MRDASVVVVSSAISADNPEIVAAHEARIPVIRRAEMLAELMRFRHGIAIAGTHGKTTTTAMVSSIYAEAGLDPTFVNGGLVKAAGVHARLGHSRYLIAEADESDASFLHLQPMVAIVTNIEADHMDTYHGDFENLKQTFINFLHNLPFYGRAVMCVDDPVIRELLPRVGRQITTYGF
;
A
#
# COMPACT_ATOMS: atom_id res chain seq x y z
N MET A 1 25.51 15.27 -5.79
CA MET A 1 25.46 13.95 -5.11
C MET A 1 26.73 13.19 -5.46
N ARG A 2 27.50 12.67 -4.50
CA ARG A 2 28.71 11.87 -4.85
C ARG A 2 28.70 10.41 -4.38
N ASP A 3 27.74 9.99 -3.56
CA ASP A 3 27.73 8.60 -3.03
C ASP A 3 26.34 7.93 -2.98
N ALA A 4 25.32 8.50 -3.61
CA ALA A 4 23.98 7.89 -3.63
C ALA A 4 23.89 6.80 -4.71
N SER A 5 23.50 5.59 -4.31
CA SER A 5 23.24 4.48 -5.27
C SER A 5 21.83 4.54 -5.88
N VAL A 6 20.89 5.23 -5.22
CA VAL A 6 19.51 5.45 -5.64
C VAL A 6 18.98 6.71 -4.97
N VAL A 7 18.09 7.45 -5.64
CA VAL A 7 17.39 8.62 -5.11
C VAL A 7 15.89 8.30 -5.00
N VAL A 8 15.31 8.52 -3.83
CA VAL A 8 13.87 8.31 -3.60
C VAL A 8 13.18 9.66 -3.48
N VAL A 9 12.16 9.89 -4.31
CA VAL A 9 11.44 11.18 -4.37
C VAL A 9 10.00 11.04 -3.90
N SER A 10 9.52 12.09 -3.22
CA SER A 10 8.10 12.27 -2.90
C SER A 10 7.38 12.96 -4.05
N SER A 11 6.07 12.74 -4.17
CA SER A 11 5.20 13.42 -5.15
C SER A 11 5.21 14.95 -5.04
N ALA A 12 5.56 15.49 -3.86
CA ALA A 12 5.67 16.93 -3.63
C ALA A 12 6.95 17.57 -4.23
N ILE A 13 7.91 16.78 -4.69
CA ILE A 13 9.18 17.28 -5.23
C ILE A 13 9.07 17.42 -6.74
N SER A 14 9.32 18.63 -7.24
CA SER A 14 9.31 18.94 -8.67
C SER A 14 10.50 18.31 -9.39
N ALA A 15 10.31 17.93 -10.65
CA ALA A 15 11.32 17.27 -11.48
C ALA A 15 12.53 18.17 -11.81
N ASP A 16 12.39 19.48 -11.68
CA ASP A 16 13.47 20.47 -11.83
C ASP A 16 14.33 20.65 -10.57
N ASN A 17 14.04 19.89 -9.50
CA ASN A 17 14.86 19.91 -8.29
C ASN A 17 16.33 19.60 -8.64
N PRO A 18 17.30 20.43 -8.21
CA PRO A 18 18.70 20.28 -8.57
C PRO A 18 19.30 18.92 -8.16
N GLU A 19 18.77 18.27 -7.12
CA GLU A 19 19.17 16.92 -6.71
C GLU A 19 18.71 15.85 -7.71
N ILE A 20 17.50 15.98 -8.26
CA ILE A 20 16.96 15.07 -9.27
C ILE A 20 17.71 15.26 -10.59
N VAL A 21 17.94 16.50 -11.00
CA VAL A 21 18.70 16.82 -12.21
C VAL A 21 20.11 16.24 -12.11
N ALA A 22 20.81 16.47 -10.99
CA ALA A 22 22.14 15.92 -10.76
C ALA A 22 22.16 14.37 -10.72
N ALA A 23 21.11 13.74 -10.18
CA ALA A 23 20.97 12.28 -10.18
C ALA A 23 20.85 11.72 -11.60
N HIS A 24 20.02 12.35 -12.45
CA HIS A 24 19.89 11.98 -13.86
C HIS A 24 21.19 12.17 -14.64
N GLU A 25 21.88 13.30 -14.46
CA GLU A 25 23.18 13.56 -15.09
C GLU A 25 24.22 12.50 -14.69
N ALA A 26 24.18 12.06 -13.43
CA ALA A 26 25.04 11.00 -12.90
C ALA A 26 24.55 9.57 -13.22
N ARG A 27 23.42 9.42 -13.93
CA ARG A 27 22.75 8.12 -14.22
C ARG A 27 22.42 7.29 -12.96
N ILE A 28 22.16 7.96 -11.85
CA ILE A 28 21.68 7.33 -10.61
C ILE A 28 20.16 7.13 -10.75
N PRO A 29 19.62 5.93 -10.45
CA PRO A 29 18.18 5.70 -10.52
C PRO A 29 17.41 6.63 -9.58
N VAL A 30 16.35 7.25 -10.10
CA VAL A 30 15.39 8.04 -9.33
C VAL A 30 14.07 7.27 -9.29
N ILE A 31 13.61 6.89 -8.11
CA ILE A 31 12.38 6.11 -7.90
C ILE A 31 11.41 6.82 -6.96
N ARG A 32 10.12 6.49 -7.03
CA ARG A 32 9.08 7.02 -6.15
C ARG A 32 9.11 6.34 -4.78
N ARG A 33 8.56 7.02 -3.77
CA ARG A 33 8.37 6.45 -2.41
C ARG A 33 7.69 5.08 -2.42
N ALA A 34 6.65 4.92 -3.25
CA ALA A 34 5.91 3.67 -3.33
C ALA A 34 6.70 2.52 -3.96
N GLU A 35 7.59 2.81 -4.90
CA GLU A 35 8.49 1.81 -5.49
C GLU A 35 9.50 1.31 -4.45
N MET A 36 10.05 2.22 -3.63
CA MET A 36 10.91 1.83 -2.50
C MET A 36 10.14 0.98 -1.48
N LEU A 37 8.90 1.36 -1.14
CA LEU A 37 8.06 0.57 -0.23
C LEU A 37 7.75 -0.83 -0.79
N ALA A 38 7.50 -0.92 -2.10
CA ALA A 38 7.30 -2.20 -2.79
C ALA A 38 8.53 -3.10 -2.69
N GLU A 39 9.74 -2.56 -2.86
CA GLU A 39 10.98 -3.33 -2.70
C GLU A 39 11.21 -3.79 -1.25
N LEU A 40 10.81 -3.00 -0.25
CA LEU A 40 10.81 -3.45 1.15
C LEU A 40 9.81 -4.61 1.37
N MET A 41 8.65 -4.57 0.72
CA MET A 41 7.62 -5.60 0.82
C MET A 41 8.03 -6.90 0.12
N ARG A 42 8.76 -6.81 -0.99
CA ARG A 42 9.17 -7.95 -1.83
C ARG A 42 9.87 -9.07 -1.07
N PHE A 43 10.65 -8.74 -0.03
CA PHE A 43 11.41 -9.71 0.76
C PHE A 43 10.76 -10.02 2.13
N ARG A 44 9.48 -9.67 2.28
CA ARG A 44 8.71 -9.78 3.52
C ARG A 44 7.37 -10.46 3.26
N HIS A 45 6.76 -10.98 4.31
CA HIS A 45 5.36 -11.37 4.30
C HIS A 45 4.52 -10.09 4.44
N GLY A 46 4.25 -9.46 3.29
CA GLY A 46 3.54 -8.19 3.20
C GLY A 46 2.04 -8.30 3.47
N ILE A 47 1.53 -7.44 4.32
CA ILE A 47 0.10 -7.22 4.59
C ILE A 47 -0.19 -5.77 4.18
N ALA A 48 -0.92 -5.60 3.09
CA ALA A 48 -1.30 -4.29 2.56
C ALA A 48 -2.74 -3.97 2.95
N ILE A 49 -2.98 -2.77 3.48
CA ILE A 49 -4.30 -2.28 3.88
C ILE A 49 -4.70 -1.13 2.96
N ALA A 50 -5.68 -1.39 2.09
CA ALA A 50 -6.21 -0.45 1.11
C ALA A 50 -7.69 -0.15 1.37
N GLY A 51 -8.22 0.82 0.63
CA GLY A 51 -9.62 1.27 0.67
C GLY A 51 -9.71 2.76 0.96
N THR A 52 -10.83 3.40 0.64
CA THR A 52 -10.92 4.87 0.73
C THR A 52 -10.76 5.35 2.17
N HIS A 53 -11.50 4.75 3.10
CA HIS A 53 -11.48 5.10 4.52
C HIS A 53 -10.99 3.95 5.41
N GLY A 54 -10.42 4.31 6.57
CA GLY A 54 -10.09 3.36 7.62
C GLY A 54 -8.74 2.64 7.46
N LYS A 55 -7.95 2.97 6.43
CA LYS A 55 -6.61 2.39 6.18
C LYS A 55 -5.67 2.52 7.38
N THR A 56 -5.45 3.75 7.86
CA THR A 56 -4.56 4.05 8.99
C THR A 56 -4.99 3.34 10.28
N THR A 57 -6.29 3.35 10.58
CA THR A 57 -6.85 2.71 11.78
C THR A 57 -6.68 1.18 11.71
N THR A 58 -7.03 0.57 10.59
CA THR A 58 -6.90 -0.88 10.38
C THR A 58 -5.42 -1.31 10.40
N THR A 59 -4.54 -0.54 9.77
CA THR A 59 -3.07 -0.75 9.81
C THR A 59 -2.56 -0.75 11.26
N ALA A 60 -3.01 0.19 12.08
CA ALA A 60 -2.64 0.27 13.49
C ALA A 60 -3.17 -0.94 14.30
N MET A 61 -4.43 -1.34 14.07
CA MET A 61 -5.02 -2.52 14.73
C MET A 61 -4.26 -3.81 14.38
N VAL A 62 -4.03 -4.07 13.09
CA VAL A 62 -3.27 -5.25 12.64
C VAL A 62 -1.86 -5.24 13.21
N SER A 63 -1.18 -4.09 13.19
CA SER A 63 0.16 -3.93 13.78
C SER A 63 0.18 -4.22 15.28
N SER A 64 -0.83 -3.74 16.02
CA SER A 64 -0.95 -3.98 17.46
C SER A 64 -1.21 -5.45 17.78
N ILE A 65 -2.08 -6.13 17.01
CA ILE A 65 -2.35 -7.56 17.17
C ILE A 65 -1.06 -8.37 16.95
N TYR A 66 -0.30 -8.06 15.90
CA TYR A 66 0.97 -8.74 15.62
C TYR A 66 2.03 -8.48 16.68
N ALA A 67 2.11 -7.24 17.19
CA ALA A 67 3.01 -6.88 18.28
C ALA A 67 2.66 -7.65 19.57
N GLU A 68 1.38 -7.68 19.95
CA GLU A 68 0.89 -8.40 21.14
C GLU A 68 1.07 -9.91 21.02
N ALA A 69 0.97 -10.46 19.80
CA ALA A 69 1.29 -11.86 19.51
C ALA A 69 2.80 -12.17 19.54
N GLY A 70 3.67 -11.20 19.86
CA GLY A 70 5.12 -11.38 19.91
C GLY A 70 5.77 -11.56 18.53
N LEU A 71 5.10 -11.16 17.45
CA LEU A 71 5.59 -11.35 16.07
C LEU A 71 6.47 -10.20 15.57
N ASP A 72 6.63 -9.12 16.33
CA ASP A 72 7.51 -7.96 16.05
C ASP A 72 7.51 -7.52 14.56
N PRO A 73 6.37 -7.06 14.02
CA PRO A 73 6.27 -6.66 12.62
C PRO A 73 7.02 -5.36 12.35
N THR A 74 7.53 -5.21 11.13
CA THR A 74 7.77 -3.87 10.56
C THR A 74 6.43 -3.30 10.15
N PHE A 75 6.17 -2.02 10.44
CA PHE A 75 5.01 -1.33 9.88
C PHE A 75 5.37 0.03 9.31
N VAL A 76 4.66 0.41 8.24
CA VAL A 76 4.76 1.70 7.55
C VAL A 76 3.36 2.27 7.40
N ASN A 77 3.11 3.43 7.99
CA ASN A 77 1.81 4.07 7.99
C ASN A 77 1.90 5.49 7.41
N GLY A 78 0.89 5.90 6.63
CA GLY A 78 0.76 7.28 6.15
C GLY A 78 0.45 8.26 7.29
N GLY A 79 -0.14 7.77 8.39
CA GLY A 79 -0.43 8.53 9.61
C GLY A 79 0.30 8.03 10.86
N LEU A 80 0.17 8.76 11.97
CA LEU A 80 0.80 8.41 13.24
C LEU A 80 0.10 7.17 13.86
N VAL A 81 0.84 6.10 14.15
CA VAL A 81 0.30 4.97 14.94
C VAL A 81 0.30 5.37 16.41
N LYS A 82 -0.86 5.78 16.93
CA LYS A 82 -1.01 6.29 18.31
C LYS A 82 -0.45 5.34 19.38
N ALA A 83 -0.61 4.03 19.21
CA ALA A 83 -0.11 3.03 20.15
C ALA A 83 1.43 2.94 20.21
N ALA A 84 2.12 3.31 19.13
CA ALA A 84 3.58 3.26 19.03
C ALA A 84 4.24 4.64 19.09
N GLY A 85 3.45 5.72 18.98
CA GLY A 85 3.96 7.11 18.94
C GLY A 85 4.81 7.43 17.70
N VAL A 86 4.82 6.56 16.69
CA VAL A 86 5.66 6.69 15.48
C VAL A 86 4.85 6.37 14.22
N HIS A 87 5.26 6.94 13.08
CA HIS A 87 4.66 6.67 11.76
C HIS A 87 5.12 5.34 11.15
N ALA A 88 6.29 4.86 11.58
CA ALA A 88 6.83 3.58 11.16
C ALA A 88 7.70 3.01 12.27
N ARG A 89 7.79 1.68 12.34
CA ARG A 89 8.75 0.97 13.18
C ARG A 89 9.37 -0.14 12.35
N LEU A 90 10.69 -0.24 12.41
CA LEU A 90 11.43 -1.38 11.90
C LEU A 90 11.37 -2.49 12.96
N GLY A 91 10.69 -3.58 12.62
CA GLY A 91 10.71 -4.83 13.38
C GLY A 91 11.76 -5.78 12.82
N HIS A 92 12.10 -6.81 13.57
CA HIS A 92 13.09 -7.81 13.17
C HIS A 92 12.48 -9.01 12.44
N SER A 93 11.14 -9.11 12.40
CA SER A 93 10.45 -10.24 11.79
C SER A 93 10.35 -10.15 10.26
N ARG A 94 9.81 -11.22 9.69
CA ARG A 94 9.44 -11.31 8.27
C ARG A 94 8.20 -10.49 7.91
N TYR A 95 7.44 -9.96 8.87
CA TYR A 95 6.17 -9.30 8.58
C TYR A 95 6.39 -7.81 8.25
N LEU A 96 5.74 -7.37 7.18
CA LEU A 96 5.62 -5.95 6.84
C LEU A 96 4.14 -5.60 6.72
N ILE A 97 3.67 -4.67 7.55
CA ILE A 97 2.30 -4.19 7.53
C ILE A 97 2.33 -2.76 6.98
N ALA A 98 1.66 -2.52 5.86
CA ALA A 98 1.70 -1.22 5.20
C ALA A 98 0.31 -0.73 4.81
N GLU A 99 0.09 0.57 5.02
CA GLU A 99 -0.99 1.28 4.36
C GLU A 99 -0.72 1.35 2.84
N ALA A 100 -1.75 1.08 2.04
CA ALA A 100 -1.73 1.08 0.60
C ALA A 100 -2.70 2.15 0.09
N ASP A 101 -2.16 3.24 -0.45
CA ASP A 101 -2.92 4.40 -0.89
C ASP A 101 -3.25 4.32 -2.38
N GLU A 102 -4.54 4.48 -2.69
CA GLU A 102 -5.07 4.53 -4.03
C GLU A 102 -4.91 5.92 -4.69
N SER A 103 -4.73 6.99 -3.91
CA SER A 103 -4.85 8.38 -4.37
C SER A 103 -4.00 8.75 -5.60
N ASP A 104 -2.83 8.14 -5.78
CA ASP A 104 -1.92 8.32 -6.93
C ASP A 104 -1.63 7.00 -7.68
N ALA A 105 -2.48 5.99 -7.47
CA ALA A 105 -2.36 4.61 -7.96
C ALA A 105 -1.05 3.90 -7.59
N SER A 106 -0.28 4.42 -6.64
CA SER A 106 1.05 3.90 -6.33
C SER A 106 1.06 2.58 -5.56
N PHE A 107 -0.05 2.23 -4.88
CA PHE A 107 -0.26 0.88 -4.34
C PHE A 107 -0.17 -0.25 -5.37
N LEU A 108 -0.26 0.02 -6.69
CA LEU A 108 -0.09 -0.98 -7.75
C LEU A 108 1.33 -1.53 -7.81
N HIS A 109 2.31 -0.87 -7.20
CA HIS A 109 3.67 -1.39 -7.09
C HIS A 109 3.80 -2.45 -5.98
N LEU A 110 2.87 -2.48 -5.02
CA LEU A 110 2.96 -3.40 -3.89
C LEU A 110 2.72 -4.85 -4.32
N GLN A 111 3.49 -5.76 -3.75
CA GLN A 111 3.39 -7.21 -3.97
C GLN A 111 3.08 -7.92 -2.63
N PRO A 112 1.85 -7.78 -2.09
CA PRO A 112 1.51 -8.32 -0.79
C PRO A 112 1.25 -9.84 -0.82
N MET A 113 1.33 -10.46 0.35
CA MET A 113 0.83 -11.81 0.61
C MET A 113 -0.64 -11.80 1.04
N VAL A 114 -1.04 -10.73 1.72
CA VAL A 114 -2.42 -10.46 2.16
C VAL A 114 -2.78 -9.03 1.81
N ALA A 115 -3.92 -8.80 1.18
CA ALA A 115 -4.47 -7.48 0.92
C ALA A 115 -5.83 -7.33 1.62
N ILE A 116 -6.00 -6.27 2.39
CA ILE A 116 -7.25 -5.91 3.04
C ILE A 116 -7.85 -4.73 2.27
N VAL A 117 -9.13 -4.80 1.89
CA VAL A 117 -9.86 -3.69 1.25
C VAL A 117 -11.05 -3.33 2.14
N THR A 118 -11.01 -2.13 2.72
CA THR A 118 -11.99 -1.68 3.73
C THR A 118 -13.30 -1.16 3.13
N ASN A 119 -13.22 -0.37 2.06
CA ASN A 119 -14.33 0.21 1.31
C ASN A 119 -13.78 0.85 0.02
N ILE A 120 -14.66 1.13 -0.95
CA ILE A 120 -14.31 1.80 -2.21
C ILE A 120 -15.37 2.87 -2.50
N GLU A 121 -15.00 4.14 -2.33
CA GLU A 121 -15.82 5.31 -2.64
C GLU A 121 -15.16 6.17 -3.72
N ALA A 122 -15.94 7.05 -4.36
CA ALA A 122 -15.44 7.96 -5.38
C ALA A 122 -14.65 9.11 -4.76
N ASP A 123 -13.39 8.83 -4.40
CA ASP A 123 -12.40 9.80 -3.94
C ASP A 123 -11.19 9.81 -4.89
N HIS A 124 -10.42 10.90 -4.87
CA HIS A 124 -9.21 11.05 -5.70
C HIS A 124 -9.45 10.82 -7.21
N MET A 125 -10.66 11.15 -7.68
CA MET A 125 -11.13 10.81 -9.03
C MET A 125 -10.30 11.42 -10.18
N ASP A 126 -9.58 12.52 -9.93
CA ASP A 126 -8.66 13.12 -10.91
C ASP A 126 -7.60 12.12 -11.39
N THR A 127 -7.10 11.28 -10.48
CA THR A 127 -6.14 10.19 -10.77
C THR A 127 -6.73 9.14 -11.71
N TYR A 128 -8.05 9.03 -11.74
CA TYR A 128 -8.81 8.03 -12.48
C TYR A 128 -9.59 8.64 -13.66
N HIS A 129 -9.19 9.84 -14.08
CA HIS A 129 -9.83 10.57 -15.19
C HIS A 129 -11.32 10.84 -14.97
N GLY A 130 -11.75 10.96 -13.71
CA GLY A 130 -13.15 11.18 -13.35
C GLY A 130 -14.04 9.95 -13.48
N ASP A 131 -13.49 8.77 -13.77
CA ASP A 131 -14.27 7.54 -14.01
C ASP A 131 -14.14 6.53 -12.87
N PHE A 132 -15.26 6.27 -12.20
CA PHE A 132 -15.31 5.34 -11.06
C PHE A 132 -15.01 3.89 -11.45
N GLU A 133 -15.27 3.49 -12.70
CA GLU A 133 -14.88 2.16 -13.18
C GLU A 133 -13.36 2.03 -13.30
N ASN A 134 -12.64 3.11 -13.61
CA ASN A 134 -11.17 3.09 -13.58
C ASN A 134 -10.66 2.88 -12.14
N LEU A 135 -11.27 3.51 -11.14
CA LEU A 135 -10.94 3.28 -9.73
C LEU A 135 -11.21 1.81 -9.32
N LYS A 136 -12.40 1.28 -9.64
CA LYS A 136 -12.74 -0.13 -9.39
C LYS A 136 -11.75 -1.09 -10.06
N GLN A 137 -11.42 -0.85 -11.32
CA GLN A 137 -10.45 -1.67 -12.06
C GLN A 137 -9.05 -1.58 -11.44
N THR A 138 -8.68 -0.42 -10.91
CA THR A 138 -7.41 -0.24 -10.22
C THR A 138 -7.35 -1.07 -8.93
N PHE A 139 -8.42 -1.14 -8.15
CA PHE A 139 -8.51 -2.06 -7.00
C PHE A 139 -8.41 -3.53 -7.43
N ILE A 140 -9.02 -3.92 -8.55
CA ILE A 140 -8.86 -5.27 -9.11
C ILE A 140 -7.41 -5.56 -9.49
N ASN A 141 -6.75 -4.62 -10.18
CA ASN A 141 -5.34 -4.74 -10.57
C ASN A 141 -4.43 -4.89 -9.33
N PHE A 142 -4.68 -4.10 -8.28
CA PHE A 142 -3.99 -4.22 -7.00
C PHE A 142 -4.19 -5.60 -6.38
N LEU A 143 -5.43 -6.12 -6.34
CA LEU A 143 -5.70 -7.45 -5.81
C LEU A 143 -5.08 -8.57 -6.66
N HIS A 144 -4.89 -8.35 -7.97
CA HIS A 144 -4.20 -9.29 -8.85
C HIS A 144 -2.69 -9.37 -8.59
N ASN A 145 -2.09 -8.39 -7.91
CA ASN A 145 -0.70 -8.49 -7.43
C ASN A 145 -0.52 -9.53 -6.32
N LEU A 146 -1.61 -10.00 -5.69
CA LEU A 146 -1.52 -11.14 -4.79
C LEU A 146 -1.04 -12.38 -5.58
N PRO A 147 -0.15 -13.21 -5.01
CA PRO A 147 0.13 -14.52 -5.59
C PRO A 147 -1.13 -15.39 -5.59
N PHE A 148 -1.16 -16.47 -6.38
CA PHE A 148 -2.34 -17.36 -6.45
C PHE A 148 -2.74 -17.97 -5.08
N TYR A 149 -1.78 -18.10 -4.17
CA TYR A 149 -1.96 -18.55 -2.78
C TYR A 149 -2.15 -17.39 -1.78
N GLY A 150 -2.18 -16.14 -2.26
CA GLY A 150 -2.42 -14.96 -1.46
C GLY A 150 -3.88 -14.84 -1.02
N ARG A 151 -4.12 -13.95 -0.06
CA ARG A 151 -5.45 -13.74 0.53
C ARG A 151 -5.94 -12.31 0.31
N ALA A 152 -7.13 -12.15 -0.23
CA ALA A 152 -7.89 -10.92 -0.19
C ALA A 152 -8.85 -10.95 1.02
N VAL A 153 -8.84 -9.92 1.85
CA VAL A 153 -9.78 -9.73 2.97
C VAL A 153 -10.66 -8.51 2.64
N MET A 154 -11.97 -8.71 2.50
CA MET A 154 -12.84 -7.72 1.85
C MET A 154 -14.12 -7.46 2.65
N CYS A 155 -14.44 -6.18 2.86
CA CYS A 155 -15.65 -5.75 3.58
C CYS A 155 -16.91 -5.91 2.71
N VAL A 156 -17.81 -6.85 3.04
CA VAL A 156 -19.02 -7.08 2.24
C VAL A 156 -20.19 -6.18 2.59
N ASP A 157 -20.05 -5.33 3.60
CA ASP A 157 -21.04 -4.26 3.84
C ASP A 157 -21.01 -3.23 2.69
N ASP A 158 -19.82 -3.03 2.09
CA ASP A 158 -19.62 -2.18 0.93
C ASP A 158 -20.21 -2.83 -0.35
N PRO A 159 -21.16 -2.17 -1.04
CA PRO A 159 -21.80 -2.71 -2.24
C PRO A 159 -20.86 -2.81 -3.44
N VAL A 160 -19.87 -1.91 -3.57
CA VAL A 160 -18.86 -1.94 -4.64
C VAL A 160 -17.94 -3.13 -4.45
N ILE A 161 -17.50 -3.38 -3.21
CA ILE A 161 -16.70 -4.58 -2.90
C ILE A 161 -17.47 -5.85 -3.24
N ARG A 162 -18.76 -5.94 -2.87
CA ARG A 162 -19.63 -7.08 -3.22
C ARG A 162 -19.73 -7.31 -4.73
N GLU A 163 -19.88 -6.23 -5.50
CA GLU A 163 -19.90 -6.27 -6.97
C GLU A 163 -18.59 -6.82 -7.54
N LEU A 164 -17.45 -6.48 -6.93
CA LEU A 164 -16.12 -6.84 -7.41
C LEU A 164 -15.66 -8.26 -7.05
N LEU A 165 -16.28 -8.93 -6.07
CA LEU A 165 -15.87 -10.28 -5.61
C LEU A 165 -15.62 -11.28 -6.74
N PRO A 166 -16.47 -11.40 -7.78
CA PRO A 166 -16.26 -12.36 -8.87
C PRO A 166 -15.03 -12.07 -9.74
N ARG A 167 -14.52 -10.83 -9.72
CA ARG A 167 -13.40 -10.37 -10.57
C ARG A 167 -12.03 -10.55 -9.89
N VAL A 168 -11.98 -10.85 -8.60
CA VAL A 168 -10.74 -10.88 -7.81
C VAL A 168 -9.82 -12.05 -8.21
N GLY A 169 -10.38 -13.24 -8.48
CA GLY A 169 -9.59 -14.40 -8.93
C GLY A 169 -8.51 -14.87 -7.93
N ARG A 170 -8.71 -14.64 -6.63
CA ARG A 170 -7.83 -15.07 -5.52
C ARG A 170 -8.68 -15.67 -4.40
N GLN A 171 -8.05 -16.24 -3.38
CA GLN A 171 -8.79 -16.67 -2.20
C GLN A 171 -9.30 -15.44 -1.44
N ILE A 172 -10.59 -15.42 -1.13
CA ILE A 172 -11.27 -14.31 -0.46
C ILE A 172 -11.71 -14.73 0.93
N THR A 173 -11.54 -13.85 1.91
CA THR A 173 -12.22 -13.90 3.22
C THR A 173 -13.01 -12.62 3.38
N THR A 174 -14.30 -12.74 3.68
CA THR A 174 -15.21 -11.60 3.82
C THR A 174 -15.45 -11.24 5.29
N TYR A 175 -15.70 -9.97 5.58
CA TYR A 175 -16.18 -9.51 6.88
C TYR A 175 -17.29 -8.45 6.70
N GLY A 176 -18.17 -8.32 7.68
CA GLY A 176 -19.33 -7.42 7.65
C GLY A 176 -20.30 -7.77 8.78
N PHE A 177 -21.46 -7.11 8.84
CA PHE A 177 -22.53 -7.37 9.81
C PHE A 177 -23.42 -8.56 9.46
#